data_AF-A0A7C6YNN9-F1
#
_entry.id   AF-A0A7C6YNN9-F1
#
_cell.length_a   1.000
_cell.length_b   1.000
_cell.length_c   1.000
_cell.angle_alpha   90.00
_cell.angle_beta   90.00
_cell.angle_gamma   90.00
#
_symmetry.space_group_name_H-M   'P 1'
#
loop_
_entity.id
_entity.type
_entity.pdbx_description
1 polymer ?
#
loop_
_entity_poly.entity_id
_entity_poly.type
_entity_poly.pdbx_seq_one_letter_code
_entity_poly.pdbx_strand_id
1 'polypeptide(L)'
;MFIKVRRDTLIILMLAFILITSGRLMSYMSYASSTETEHGIPIAGVIIKGNDVVPTDSIRVNINNVGFRTGSYIQGDTLVTTKRNVPMNEALNNAREAAKLSTIPGTSVMPIKAVDVKLNKETGILTVNVIEDFSTVEVKPNR
;
A
#
# COMPACT_ATOMS: atom_id res chain seq x y z
N MET A 1 17.22 40.35 43.09
CA MET A 1 17.16 41.47 42.13
C MET A 1 15.79 41.45 41.47
N PHE A 2 14.83 42.20 42.01
CA PHE A 2 13.49 42.30 41.40
C PHE A 2 13.54 43.34 40.29
N ILE A 3 13.36 42.91 39.05
CA ILE A 3 13.28 43.82 37.91
C ILE A 3 12.00 44.65 38.10
N LYS A 4 12.13 45.95 38.39
CA LYS A 4 11.01 46.90 38.36
C LYS A 4 10.63 47.16 36.91
N VAL A 5 9.76 46.32 36.35
CA VAL A 5 9.19 46.52 35.01
C VAL A 5 7.95 47.41 35.12
N ARG A 6 7.83 48.41 34.24
CA ARG A 6 6.62 49.25 34.15
C ARG A 6 5.45 48.41 33.62
N ARG A 7 4.24 48.66 34.14
CA ARG A 7 3.02 47.91 33.80
C ARG A 7 2.80 47.81 32.28
N ASP A 8 3.03 48.91 31.57
CA ASP A 8 2.83 48.96 30.12
C ASP A 8 3.83 48.07 29.35
N THR A 9 5.08 47.99 29.83
CA THR A 9 6.10 47.09 29.25
C THR A 9 5.76 45.63 29.52
N LEU A 10 5.16 45.33 30.67
CA LEU A 10 4.72 43.98 31.03
C LEU A 10 3.54 43.52 30.17
N ILE A 11 2.60 44.42 29.87
CA ILE A 11 1.46 44.15 28.97
C ILE A 11 1.95 43.82 27.56
N ILE A 12 2.92 44.57 27.02
CA ILE A 12 3.47 44.33 25.68
C ILE A 12 4.18 42.96 25.61
N LEU A 13 4.99 42.63 26.62
CA LEU A 13 5.68 41.33 26.69
C LEU A 13 4.69 40.15 26.78
N MET A 14 3.63 40.30 27.57
CA MET A 14 2.59 39.27 27.70
C MET A 14 1.84 39.08 26.37
N LEU A 15 1.51 40.16 25.68
CA LEU A 15 0.83 40.10 24.38
C LEU A 15 1.70 39.39 23.34
N ALA A 16 2.99 39.73 23.27
CA ALA A 16 3.95 39.08 22.36
C ALA A 16 4.08 37.58 22.65
N PHE A 17 4.13 37.19 23.92
CA PHE A 17 4.18 35.78 24.33
C PHE A 17 2.92 35.01 23.88
N ILE A 18 1.74 35.59 24.05
CA ILE A 18 0.47 34.97 23.61
C ILE A 18 0.44 34.83 22.08
N LEU A 19 0.90 35.83 21.33
CA LEU A 19 0.96 35.77 19.86
C LEU A 19 1.89 34.66 19.35
N ILE A 20 3.09 34.54 19.93
CA ILE A 20 4.07 33.51 19.54
C ILE A 20 3.55 32.11 19.89
N THR A 21 3.01 31.94 21.10
CA THR A 21 2.48 30.65 21.56
C THR A 21 1.24 30.22 20.76
N SER A 22 0.36 31.16 20.38
CA SER A 22 -0.81 30.87 19.54
C SER A 22 -0.42 30.42 18.13
N GLY A 23 0.57 31.05 17.50
CA GLY A 23 1.07 30.61 16.19
C GLY A 23 1.70 29.21 16.22
N ARG A 24 2.42 28.91 17.30
CA ARG A 24 2.96 27.56 17.57
C ARG A 24 1.84 26.55 17.81
N LEU A 25 0.84 26.90 18.63
CA LEU A 25 -0.33 26.06 18.90
C LEU A 25 -1.13 25.77 17.63
N MET A 26 -1.32 26.76 16.76
CA MET A 26 -2.00 26.58 15.49
C MET A 26 -1.22 25.64 14.57
N SER A 27 0.11 25.71 14.56
CA SER A 27 0.98 24.79 13.79
C SER A 27 0.95 23.36 14.35
N TYR A 28 0.90 23.21 15.68
CA TYR A 28 0.76 21.90 16.33
C TYR A 28 -0.64 21.31 16.14
N MET A 29 -1.68 22.14 16.25
CA MET A 29 -3.06 21.73 15.98
C MET A 29 -3.23 21.41 14.50
N SER A 30 -2.61 22.15 13.56
CA SER A 30 -2.66 21.78 12.15
C SER A 30 -1.94 20.47 11.86
N TYR A 31 -0.87 20.12 12.59
CA TYR A 31 -0.17 18.84 12.47
C TYR A 31 -0.92 17.68 13.16
N ALA A 32 -1.59 17.93 14.28
CA ALA A 32 -2.37 16.91 14.99
C ALA A 32 -3.78 16.73 14.41
N SER A 33 -4.34 17.80 13.82
CA SER A 33 -5.65 17.84 13.16
C SER A 33 -5.56 17.70 11.65
N SER A 34 -4.35 17.63 11.07
CA SER A 34 -4.20 17.17 9.69
C SER A 34 -4.65 15.72 9.66
N THR A 35 -5.91 15.55 9.29
CA THR A 35 -6.41 14.36 8.60
C THR A 35 -5.81 14.31 7.19
N GLU A 36 -4.50 14.59 7.07
CA GLU A 36 -3.79 14.22 5.89
C GLU A 36 -3.95 12.72 5.76
N THR A 37 -4.67 12.32 4.73
CA THR A 37 -4.41 11.08 4.03
C THR A 37 -3.03 11.19 3.36
N GLU A 38 -1.98 11.45 4.14
CA GLU A 38 -0.59 11.46 3.66
C GLU A 38 -0.18 10.04 3.23
N HIS A 39 -0.88 9.03 3.76
CA HIS A 39 -0.57 7.61 3.67
C HIS A 39 -1.16 6.87 2.46
N GLY A 40 -1.66 7.57 1.43
CA GLY A 40 -2.16 6.93 0.21
C GLY A 40 -3.39 6.02 0.40
N ILE A 41 -3.88 5.41 -0.67
CA ILE A 41 -5.01 4.47 -0.62
C ILE A 41 -4.48 3.11 -0.11
N PRO A 42 -4.96 2.59 1.03
CA PRO A 42 -4.50 1.30 1.53
C PRO A 42 -4.95 0.17 0.61
N ILE A 43 -4.12 -0.87 0.47
CA ILE A 43 -4.55 -2.09 -0.21
C ILE A 43 -5.55 -2.83 0.68
N ALA A 44 -6.83 -2.75 0.30
CA ALA A 44 -7.93 -3.38 1.02
C ALA A 44 -7.92 -4.90 0.87
N GLY A 45 -7.48 -5.41 -0.28
CA GLY A 45 -7.37 -6.84 -0.52
C GLY A 45 -7.18 -7.22 -1.98
N VAL A 46 -7.10 -8.54 -2.21
CA VAL A 46 -6.92 -9.14 -3.52
C VAL A 46 -8.09 -10.09 -3.79
N ILE A 47 -8.83 -9.82 -4.87
CA ILE A 47 -9.91 -10.67 -5.38
C ILE A 47 -9.37 -11.47 -6.56
N ILE A 48 -9.47 -12.79 -6.49
CA ILE A 48 -9.00 -13.70 -7.53
C ILE A 48 -10.22 -14.34 -8.18
N LYS A 49 -10.23 -14.41 -9.51
CA LYS A 49 -11.32 -14.96 -10.33
C LYS A 49 -10.76 -15.81 -11.47
N GLY A 50 -11.52 -16.80 -11.92
CA GLY A 50 -11.17 -17.62 -13.08
C GLY A 50 -10.18 -18.75 -12.79
N ASN A 51 -9.83 -18.96 -11.52
CA ASN A 51 -9.09 -20.14 -11.11
C ASN A 51 -10.05 -21.35 -11.01
N ASP A 52 -9.58 -22.52 -11.42
CA ASP A 52 -10.34 -23.78 -11.36
C ASP A 52 -9.59 -24.79 -10.48
N VAL A 53 -8.34 -25.09 -10.82
CA VAL A 53 -7.52 -26.08 -10.10
C VAL A 53 -6.52 -25.42 -9.16
N VAL A 54 -5.92 -24.28 -9.55
CA VAL A 54 -4.99 -23.59 -8.65
C VAL A 54 -5.79 -22.94 -7.52
N PRO A 55 -5.49 -23.25 -6.25
CA PRO A 55 -6.20 -22.65 -5.14
C PRO A 55 -5.99 -21.14 -5.12
N THR A 56 -7.07 -20.38 -4.86
CA THR A 56 -7.02 -18.93 -4.70
C THR A 56 -6.00 -18.50 -3.64
N ASP A 57 -5.80 -19.28 -2.59
CA ASP A 57 -4.81 -18.98 -1.55
C ASP A 57 -3.36 -19.04 -2.07
N SER A 58 -3.03 -19.98 -2.95
CA SER A 58 -1.70 -20.08 -3.58
C SER A 58 -1.38 -18.83 -4.41
N ILE A 59 -2.37 -18.40 -5.22
CA ILE A 59 -2.28 -17.17 -6.03
C ILE A 59 -2.19 -15.94 -5.12
N ARG A 60 -3.01 -15.87 -4.07
CA ARG A 60 -3.02 -14.75 -3.12
C ARG A 60 -1.67 -14.60 -2.42
N VAL A 61 -1.05 -15.69 -1.99
CA VAL A 61 0.26 -15.66 -1.33
C VAL A 61 1.32 -15.08 -2.27
N ASN A 62 1.36 -15.52 -3.53
CA ASN A 62 2.31 -14.99 -4.52
C ASN A 62 2.11 -13.50 -4.78
N ILE A 63 0.86 -13.06 -4.87
CA ILE A 63 0.53 -11.65 -5.08
C ILE A 63 0.85 -10.80 -3.84
N ASN A 64 0.62 -11.34 -2.65
CA ASN A 64 1.00 -10.69 -1.40
C ASN A 64 2.53 -10.53 -1.31
N ASN A 65 3.30 -11.49 -1.82
CA ASN A 65 4.77 -11.47 -1.80
C ASN A 65 5.35 -10.34 -2.67
N VAL A 66 4.66 -9.92 -3.73
CA VAL A 66 5.10 -8.79 -4.55
C VAL A 66 4.70 -7.42 -3.97
N GLY A 67 3.84 -7.39 -2.96
CA GLY A 67 3.51 -6.18 -2.20
C GLY A 67 2.03 -5.83 -2.11
N PHE A 68 1.13 -6.51 -2.81
CA PHE A 68 -0.31 -6.22 -2.74
C PHE A 68 -0.95 -6.92 -1.55
N ARG A 69 -0.65 -6.43 -0.35
CA ARG A 69 -1.15 -6.98 0.92
C ARG A 69 -1.52 -5.89 1.90
N THR A 70 -2.30 -6.27 2.91
CA THR A 70 -2.63 -5.40 4.05
C THR A 70 -1.36 -4.80 4.66
N GLY A 71 -1.37 -3.49 4.91
CA GLY A 71 -0.22 -2.71 5.36
C GLY A 71 0.63 -2.10 4.24
N SER A 72 0.28 -2.35 2.98
CA SER A 72 0.82 -1.62 1.82
C SER A 72 -0.21 -0.60 1.33
N TYR A 73 0.24 0.47 0.69
CA TYR A 73 -0.62 1.54 0.23
C TYR A 73 -0.16 2.11 -1.13
N ILE A 74 -1.10 2.75 -1.81
CA ILE A 74 -0.91 3.38 -3.12
C ILE A 74 -0.75 4.87 -2.89
N GLN A 75 0.42 5.40 -3.21
CA GLN A 75 0.69 6.83 -3.19
C GLN A 75 0.86 7.32 -4.62
N GLY A 76 -0.18 7.93 -5.18
CA GLY A 76 -0.21 8.37 -6.58
C GLY A 76 -0.06 7.21 -7.56
N ASP A 77 1.13 7.07 -8.15
CA ASP A 77 1.49 5.99 -9.07
C ASP A 77 2.61 5.08 -8.54
N THR A 78 2.74 5.01 -7.22
CA THR A 78 3.72 4.15 -6.54
C THR A 78 3.01 3.25 -5.54
N LEU A 79 3.37 1.97 -5.55
CA LEU A 79 3.04 1.03 -4.48
C LEU A 79 4.12 1.12 -3.40
N VAL A 80 3.71 1.57 -2.22
CA VAL A 80 4.58 1.65 -1.05
C VAL A 80 4.36 0.41 -0.19
N THR A 81 5.43 -0.34 0.02
CA THR A 81 5.45 -1.53 0.87
C THR A 81 6.42 -1.32 2.02
N THR A 82 6.38 -2.20 3.02
CA THR A 82 7.32 -2.14 4.16
C THR A 82 8.79 -2.25 3.76
N LYS A 83 9.11 -2.81 2.58
CA LYS A 83 10.50 -3.08 2.15
C LYS A 83 10.98 -2.18 1.02
N ARG A 84 10.08 -1.72 0.14
CA ARG A 84 10.43 -1.00 -1.08
C ARG A 84 9.25 -0.18 -1.63
N ASN A 85 9.58 0.84 -2.41
CA ASN A 85 8.65 1.63 -3.20
C ASN A 85 8.79 1.21 -4.66
N VAL A 86 7.68 0.81 -5.28
CA VAL A 86 7.67 0.26 -6.64
C VAL A 86 6.73 1.08 -7.50
N PRO A 87 7.14 1.54 -8.70
CA PRO A 87 6.23 2.18 -9.64
C PRO A 87 5.03 1.28 -9.96
N MET A 88 3.83 1.85 -10.09
CA MET A 88 2.59 1.08 -10.22
C MET A 88 2.60 0.15 -11.43
N ASN A 89 3.12 0.60 -12.58
CA ASN A 89 3.24 -0.22 -13.78
C ASN A 89 4.10 -1.47 -13.53
N GLU A 90 5.24 -1.30 -12.87
CA GLU A 90 6.12 -2.41 -12.50
C GLU A 90 5.46 -3.32 -11.45
N ALA A 91 4.81 -2.74 -10.44
CA ALA A 91 4.09 -3.51 -9.43
C ALA A 91 3.00 -4.39 -10.06
N LEU A 92 2.20 -3.86 -10.99
CA LEU A 92 1.16 -4.62 -11.69
C LEU A 92 1.76 -5.72 -12.58
N ASN A 93 2.88 -5.47 -13.25
CA ASN A 93 3.59 -6.51 -14.01
C ASN A 93 4.13 -7.60 -13.10
N ASN A 94 4.74 -7.24 -11.97
CA ASN A 94 5.21 -8.19 -10.97
C ASN A 94 4.05 -9.03 -10.41
N ALA A 95 2.87 -8.45 -10.20
CA ALA A 95 1.68 -9.19 -9.80
C ALA A 95 1.19 -10.17 -10.87
N ARG A 96 1.20 -9.77 -12.15
CA ARG A 96 0.85 -10.66 -13.28
C ARG A 96 1.79 -11.87 -13.33
N GLU A 97 3.09 -11.63 -13.27
CA GLU A 97 4.08 -12.70 -13.33
C GLU A 97 4.04 -13.59 -12.08
N ALA A 98 3.88 -13.01 -10.90
CA ALA A 98 3.72 -13.78 -9.66
C ALA A 98 2.48 -14.68 -9.67
N ALA A 99 1.38 -14.21 -10.26
CA ALA A 99 0.17 -15.00 -10.44
C ALA A 99 0.37 -16.12 -11.47
N LYS A 100 1.08 -15.89 -12.59
CA LYS A 100 1.41 -16.95 -13.57
C LYS A 100 2.27 -18.07 -12.97
N LEU A 101 3.18 -17.70 -12.07
CA LEU A 101 4.09 -18.63 -11.39
C LEU A 101 3.42 -19.39 -10.24
N SER A 102 2.12 -19.20 -9.99
CA SER A 102 1.40 -19.97 -8.98
C SER A 102 1.27 -21.43 -9.41
N THR A 103 1.67 -22.32 -8.49
CA THR A 103 1.62 -23.76 -8.69
C THR A 103 0.44 -24.40 -7.97
N ILE A 104 0.08 -25.59 -8.44
CA ILE A 104 -0.81 -26.49 -7.69
C ILE A 104 -0.04 -27.03 -6.48
N PRO A 105 -0.57 -26.91 -5.25
CA PRO A 105 0.11 -27.39 -4.06
C PRO A 105 0.56 -28.85 -4.16
N GLY A 106 1.78 -29.13 -3.71
CA GLY A 106 2.38 -30.46 -3.80
C GLY A 106 2.95 -30.82 -5.18
N THR A 107 2.93 -29.90 -6.14
CA THR A 107 3.48 -30.10 -7.49
C THR A 107 4.32 -28.92 -7.95
N SER A 108 5.07 -29.12 -9.04
CA SER A 108 5.83 -28.08 -9.76
C SER A 108 5.08 -27.56 -11.00
N VAL A 109 3.78 -27.87 -11.10
CA VAL A 109 2.92 -27.60 -12.26
C VAL A 109 2.38 -26.17 -12.17
N MET A 110 2.62 -25.37 -13.21
CA MET A 110 2.16 -23.97 -13.35
C MET A 110 1.13 -23.90 -14.50
N PRO A 111 -0.18 -24.07 -14.23
CA PRO A 111 -1.20 -24.17 -15.27
C PRO A 111 -1.74 -22.81 -15.73
N ILE A 112 -1.26 -21.69 -15.20
CA ILE A 112 -1.80 -20.36 -15.49
C ILE A 112 -1.14 -19.81 -16.76
N LYS A 113 -1.92 -19.69 -17.83
CA LYS A 113 -1.44 -19.21 -19.14
C LYS A 113 -1.47 -17.70 -19.26
N ALA A 114 -2.56 -17.09 -18.79
CA ALA A 114 -2.75 -15.65 -18.88
C ALA A 114 -3.37 -15.09 -17.60
N VAL A 115 -3.01 -13.85 -17.28
CA VAL A 115 -3.49 -13.14 -16.10
C VAL A 115 -3.78 -11.70 -16.48
N ASP A 116 -4.98 -11.23 -16.16
CA ASP A 116 -5.37 -9.82 -16.18
C ASP A 116 -5.42 -9.28 -14.75
N VAL A 117 -4.78 -8.14 -14.52
CA VAL A 117 -4.69 -7.52 -13.20
C VAL A 117 -5.18 -6.09 -13.30
N LYS A 118 -6.18 -5.76 -12.48
CA LYS A 118 -6.83 -4.45 -12.42
C LYS A 118 -6.87 -3.96 -10.99
N LEU A 119 -6.32 -2.77 -10.76
CA LEU A 119 -6.35 -2.12 -9.45
C LEU A 119 -7.40 -1.01 -9.45
N ASN A 120 -8.34 -1.08 -8.51
CA ASN A 120 -9.21 0.04 -8.23
C ASN A 120 -8.48 0.99 -7.28
N LYS A 121 -8.08 2.16 -7.79
CA LYS A 121 -7.36 3.18 -7.02
C LYS A 121 -8.22 3.88 -5.97
N GLU A 122 -9.54 3.76 -6.02
CA GLU A 122 -10.45 4.36 -5.03
C GLU A 122 -10.64 3.42 -3.83
N THR A 123 -10.77 2.12 -4.09
CA THR A 123 -11.06 1.12 -3.04
C THR A 123 -9.82 0.36 -2.57
N GLY A 124 -8.71 0.45 -3.29
CA GLY A 124 -7.49 -0.31 -3.00
C GLY A 124 -7.63 -1.82 -3.23
N ILE A 125 -8.65 -2.25 -3.98
CA ILE A 125 -8.90 -3.65 -4.29
C ILE A 125 -8.19 -4.02 -5.59
N LEU A 126 -7.34 -5.03 -5.53
CA LEU A 126 -6.71 -5.64 -6.70
C LEU A 126 -7.59 -6.80 -7.19
N THR A 127 -8.10 -6.72 -8.41
CA THR A 127 -8.79 -7.81 -9.08
C THR A 127 -7.83 -8.52 -10.02
N VAL A 128 -7.72 -9.84 -9.86
CA VAL A 128 -6.82 -10.71 -10.60
C VAL A 128 -7.69 -11.76 -11.29
N ASN A 129 -7.78 -11.67 -12.61
CA ASN A 129 -8.47 -12.66 -13.42
C ASN A 129 -7.42 -13.60 -14.01
N VAL A 130 -7.59 -14.89 -13.77
CA VAL A 130 -6.66 -15.94 -14.16
C VAL A 130 -7.33 -16.77 -15.26
N ILE A 131 -6.54 -17.17 -16.26
CA ILE A 131 -6.94 -18.12 -17.29
C ILE A 131 -5.98 -19.31 -17.20
N GLU A 132 -6.52 -20.44 -16.76
CA GLU A 132 -5.79 -21.71 -16.65
C GLU A 132 -5.86 -22.47 -17.98
N ASP A 133 -4.74 -23.09 -18.38
CA ASP A 133 -4.64 -23.98 -19.53
C ASP A 133 -3.74 -25.16 -19.18
N PHE A 134 -4.34 -26.35 -19.10
CA PHE A 134 -3.65 -27.60 -18.76
C PHE A 134 -3.05 -28.30 -19.98
N SER A 135 -3.45 -27.92 -21.19
CA SER A 135 -3.01 -28.57 -22.42
C SER A 135 -1.52 -28.31 -22.72
N THR A 136 -0.95 -27.25 -22.13
CA THR A 136 0.42 -26.81 -22.39
C THR A 136 1.38 -27.04 -21.23
N VAL A 137 0.98 -27.77 -20.18
CA VAL A 137 1.78 -27.81 -18.95
C VAL A 137 2.88 -28.87 -19.02
N GLU A 138 4.13 -28.41 -19.01
CA GLU A 138 5.30 -29.29 -18.87
C GLU A 138 5.41 -29.79 -17.43
N VAL A 139 5.08 -31.06 -17.21
CA VAL A 139 5.35 -31.74 -15.95
C VAL A 139 6.85 -32.01 -15.88
N LYS A 140 7.58 -31.15 -15.18
CA LYS A 140 8.99 -31.42 -14.83
C LYS A 140 9.01 -32.41 -13.66
N PRO A 141 9.61 -33.60 -13.81
CA PRO A 141 9.76 -34.52 -12.70
C PRO A 141 10.68 -33.88 -11.65
N ASN A 142 10.22 -33.79 -10.40
CA ASN A 142 11.08 -33.45 -9.28
C ASN A 142 12.16 -34.54 -9.16
N ARG A 143 13.41 -34.18 -9.43
CA ARG A 143 14.58 -34.97 -9.06
C ARG A 143 15.02 -34.60 -7.65
#